data_AF-A0A4Q3W7G4-F1
#
_entry.id   AF-A0A4Q3W7G4-F1
#
_cell.length_a   1.000
_cell.length_b   1.000
_cell.length_c   1.000
_cell.angle_alpha   90.00
_cell.angle_beta   90.00
_cell.angle_gamma   90.00
#
_symmetry.space_group_name_H-M   'P 1'
#
loop_
_entity.id
_entity.type
_entity.pdbx_description
1 polymer ?
#
loop_
_entity_poly.entity_id
_entity_poly.type
_entity_poly.pdbx_seq_one_letter_code
_entity_poly.pdbx_strand_id
1 'polypeptide(L)'
;MVNIVSLLRQLLQARTFLDLNLPLDASIGRRLPPHIAAQLPTEYKDSLAMQLPSQGWKAPKLTAQAKRFTVPQLQRALEMTFEADLASKGIEGDGGFESKDASSAGLEILVARLCGV
;
A
#
# COMPACT_ATOMS: atom_id res chain seq x y z
N MET A 1 2.45 -4.56 -14.18
CA MET A 1 1.33 -5.15 -13.42
C MET A 1 1.30 -4.44 -12.08
N VAL A 2 0.18 -3.82 -11.68
CA VAL A 2 0.08 -3.18 -10.35
C VAL A 2 -0.16 -4.30 -9.35
N ASN A 3 0.78 -4.54 -8.43
CA ASN A 3 0.56 -5.50 -7.36
C ASN A 3 -0.20 -4.82 -6.20
N ILE A 4 -0.86 -5.63 -5.38
CA ILE A 4 -1.67 -5.15 -4.26
C ILE A 4 -0.85 -4.36 -3.23
N VAL A 5 0.42 -4.73 -3.02
CA VAL A 5 1.36 -4.03 -2.14
C VAL A 5 1.60 -2.58 -2.59
N SER A 6 1.87 -2.36 -3.88
CA SER A 6 2.07 -1.02 -4.44
C SER A 6 0.83 -0.17 -4.29
N LEU A 7 -0.37 -0.74 -4.49
CA LEU A 7 -1.63 -0.01 -4.29
C LEU A 7 -1.83 0.36 -2.81
N LEU A 8 -1.63 -0.58 -1.88
CA LEU A 8 -1.75 -0.31 -0.46
C LEU A 8 -0.73 0.74 0.03
N ARG A 9 0.52 0.70 -0.48
CA ARG A 9 1.53 1.75 -0.21
C ARG A 9 1.09 3.11 -0.74
N GLN A 10 0.55 3.18 -1.95
CA GLN A 10 0.02 4.43 -2.51
C GLN A 10 -1.14 4.96 -1.66
N LEU A 11 -2.06 4.09 -1.22
CA LEU A 11 -3.17 4.49 -0.36
C LEU A 11 -2.70 4.95 1.02
N LEU A 12 -1.68 4.29 1.59
CA LEU A 12 -1.06 4.69 2.86
C LEU A 12 -0.46 6.10 2.74
N GLN A 13 0.39 6.34 1.74
CA GLN A 13 0.97 7.66 1.51
C GLN A 13 -0.11 8.72 1.24
N ALA A 14 -1.10 8.39 0.41
CA ALA A 14 -2.23 9.26 0.13
C ALA A 14 -2.98 9.64 1.42
N ARG A 15 -3.24 8.67 2.30
CA ARG A 15 -3.92 8.92 3.57
C ARG A 15 -3.09 9.82 4.48
N THR A 16 -1.80 9.54 4.62
CA THR A 16 -0.89 10.37 5.41
C THR A 16 -0.85 11.80 4.91
N PHE A 17 -0.79 12.03 3.59
CA PHE A 17 -0.82 13.37 3.03
C PHE A 17 -2.14 14.09 3.33
N LEU A 18 -3.27 13.38 3.25
CA LEU A 18 -4.58 13.93 3.61
C LEU A 18 -4.68 14.27 5.11
N ASP A 19 -4.09 13.47 6.00
CA ASP A 19 -4.02 13.75 7.44
C ASP A 19 -3.19 15.00 7.75
N LEU A 20 -2.21 15.30 6.90
CA LEU A 20 -1.44 16.54 6.93
C LEU A 20 -2.14 17.72 6.22
N ASN A 21 -3.41 17.56 5.81
CA ASN A 21 -4.18 18.52 5.03
C ASN A 21 -3.52 18.92 3.68
N LEU A 22 -2.72 18.02 3.10
CA LEU A 22 -2.11 18.23 1.79
C LEU A 22 -2.99 17.63 0.70
N PRO A 23 -3.45 18.41 -0.28
CA PRO A 23 -4.25 17.87 -1.37
C PRO A 23 -3.37 17.00 -2.28
N LEU A 24 -3.95 15.91 -2.78
CA LEU A 24 -3.27 15.03 -3.73
C LEU A 24 -3.37 15.64 -5.13
N ASP A 25 -2.26 16.15 -5.63
CA ASP A 25 -2.13 16.64 -7.00
C ASP A 25 -0.65 16.62 -7.44
N ALA A 26 -0.37 17.04 -8.67
CA ALA A 26 0.96 17.08 -9.25
C ALA A 26 1.98 17.94 -8.47
N SER A 27 1.52 18.86 -7.62
CA SER A 27 2.38 19.75 -6.83
C SER A 27 2.70 19.25 -5.43
N ILE A 28 2.19 18.07 -5.03
CA ILE A 28 2.38 17.52 -3.68
C ILE A 28 3.85 17.50 -3.24
N GLY A 29 4.77 17.13 -4.14
CA GLY A 29 6.20 17.05 -3.86
C GLY A 29 6.80 18.37 -3.37
N ARG A 30 6.24 19.52 -3.79
CA ARG A 30 6.69 20.85 -3.38
C ARG A 30 6.10 21.32 -2.05
N ARG A 31 4.98 20.72 -1.61
CA ARG A 31 4.25 21.10 -0.40
C ARG A 31 4.57 20.21 0.79
N LEU A 32 5.28 19.11 0.57
CA LEU A 32 5.65 18.19 1.65
C LEU A 32 6.64 18.85 2.61
N PRO A 33 6.38 18.76 3.93
CA PRO A 33 7.37 19.15 4.92
C PRO A 33 8.68 18.37 4.74
N PRO A 34 9.86 18.99 4.92
CA PRO A 34 11.15 18.34 4.66
C PRO A 34 11.35 17.02 5.43
N HIS A 35 10.88 16.96 6.68
CA HIS A 35 11.00 15.77 7.52
C HIS A 35 10.14 14.59 7.04
N ILE A 36 9.03 14.86 6.33
CA ILE A 36 8.19 13.82 5.69
C ILE A 36 8.77 13.44 4.34
N ALA A 37 9.21 14.43 3.55
CA ALA A 37 9.83 14.18 2.26
C ALA A 37 11.06 13.26 2.37
N ALA A 38 11.86 13.40 3.45
CA ALA A 38 13.00 12.54 3.74
C ALA A 38 12.65 11.08 4.07
N GLN A 39 11.40 10.81 4.50
CA GLN A 39 10.93 9.45 4.81
C GLN A 39 10.32 8.75 3.59
N LEU A 40 10.09 9.47 2.49
CA LEU A 40 9.52 8.88 1.29
C LEU A 40 10.54 8.00 0.57
N PRO A 41 10.08 6.93 -0.10
CA PRO A 41 10.93 6.14 -0.96
C PRO A 41 11.62 7.01 -2.02
N THR A 42 12.90 6.76 -2.25
CA THR A 42 13.68 7.43 -3.30
C THR A 42 13.37 6.88 -4.69
N GLU A 43 12.84 5.64 -4.75
CA GLU A 43 12.44 5.00 -6.00
C GLU A 43 11.10 5.53 -6.50
N TYR A 44 11.09 5.98 -7.75
CA TYR A 44 9.90 6.55 -8.41
C TYR A 44 8.66 5.64 -8.31
N LYS A 45 8.84 4.32 -8.44
CA LYS A 45 7.75 3.33 -8.43
C LYS A 45 7.06 3.19 -7.06
N ASP A 46 7.72 3.60 -5.98
CA ASP A 46 7.23 3.46 -4.61
C ASP A 46 6.85 4.81 -3.98
N SER A 47 7.18 5.93 -4.62
CA SER A 47 6.85 7.28 -4.12
C SER A 47 5.65 7.88 -4.84
N LEU A 48 4.52 8.00 -4.14
CA LEU A 48 3.32 8.65 -4.67
C LEU A 48 3.59 10.11 -5.05
N ALA A 49 4.42 10.80 -4.26
CA ALA A 49 4.75 12.20 -4.50
C ALA A 49 5.50 12.42 -5.83
N MET A 50 6.32 11.45 -6.25
CA MET A 50 7.02 11.48 -7.54
C MET A 50 6.12 11.03 -8.70
N GLN A 51 5.12 10.18 -8.43
CA GLN A 51 4.21 9.67 -9.46
C GLN A 51 3.11 10.65 -9.86
N LEU A 52 2.56 11.40 -8.90
CA LEU A 52 1.44 12.30 -9.14
C LEU A 52 1.69 13.37 -10.23
N PRO A 53 2.90 13.91 -10.44
CA PRO A 53 3.18 14.77 -11.59
C PRO A 53 2.84 14.17 -12.95
N SER A 54 3.11 12.87 -13.17
CA SER A 54 2.81 12.19 -14.44
C SER A 54 1.44 11.48 -14.43
N GLN A 55 0.91 11.19 -13.24
CA GLN A 55 -0.34 10.44 -13.04
C GLN A 55 -1.41 11.26 -12.31
N GLY A 56 -1.42 12.58 -12.50
CA GLY A 56 -2.32 13.49 -11.77
C GLY A 56 -3.81 13.13 -11.93
N TRP A 57 -4.17 12.51 -13.06
CA TRP A 57 -5.52 12.00 -13.31
C TRP A 57 -5.98 10.92 -12.30
N LYS A 58 -5.05 10.23 -11.62
CA LYS A 58 -5.38 9.24 -10.57
C LYS A 58 -5.70 9.87 -9.23
N ALA A 59 -5.33 11.13 -9.02
CA ALA A 59 -5.45 11.78 -7.72
C ALA A 59 -6.88 11.77 -7.16
N PRO A 60 -7.94 12.08 -7.94
CA PRO A 60 -9.32 12.03 -7.41
C PRO A 60 -9.73 10.64 -6.93
N LYS A 61 -9.33 9.59 -7.67
CA LYS A 61 -9.61 8.20 -7.30
C LYS A 61 -8.86 7.80 -6.03
N LEU A 62 -7.57 8.12 -5.95
CA LEU A 62 -6.75 7.84 -4.76
C LEU A 62 -7.26 8.60 -3.53
N THR A 63 -7.66 9.86 -3.67
CA THR A 63 -8.29 10.63 -2.59
C THR A 63 -9.57 9.94 -2.11
N ALA A 64 -10.46 9.55 -3.02
CA ALA A 64 -11.71 8.89 -2.65
C ALA A 64 -11.49 7.55 -1.96
N GLN A 65 -10.48 6.77 -2.38
CA GLN A 65 -10.13 5.49 -1.76
C GLN A 65 -9.45 5.67 -0.41
N ALA A 66 -8.44 6.54 -0.31
CA ALA A 66 -7.67 6.77 0.92
C ALA A 66 -8.54 7.30 2.06
N LYS A 67 -9.59 8.08 1.77
CA LYS A 67 -10.55 8.56 2.79
C LYS A 67 -11.35 7.44 3.47
N ARG A 68 -11.46 6.27 2.87
CA ARG A 68 -12.24 5.13 3.40
C ARG A 68 -11.52 4.36 4.51
N PHE A 69 -10.23 4.60 4.66
CA PHE A 69 -9.38 3.85 5.58
C PHE A 69 -8.59 4.81 6.47
N THR A 70 -8.20 4.34 7.65
CA THR A 70 -7.24 5.01 8.52
C THR A 70 -5.82 4.53 8.24
N VAL A 71 -4.81 5.29 8.67
CA VAL A 71 -3.40 4.88 8.58
C VAL A 71 -3.16 3.50 9.22
N PRO A 72 -3.63 3.22 10.47
CA PRO A 72 -3.44 1.91 11.08
C PRO A 72 -4.09 0.76 10.30
N GLN A 73 -5.26 0.98 9.68
CA GLN A 73 -5.92 -0.05 8.86
C GLN A 73 -5.08 -0.40 7.62
N LEU A 74 -4.51 0.61 6.96
CA LEU A 74 -3.67 0.42 5.77
C LEU A 74 -2.31 -0.22 6.12
N GLN A 75 -1.74 0.13 7.27
CA GLN A 75 -0.52 -0.52 7.79
C GLN A 75 -0.77 -2.00 8.07
N ARG A 76 -1.83 -2.32 8.81
CA ARG A 76 -2.21 -3.73 9.08
C ARG A 76 -2.48 -4.52 7.80
N ALA A 77 -3.16 -3.90 6.83
CA ALA A 77 -3.40 -4.53 5.53
C ALA A 77 -2.09 -4.83 4.77
N LEU A 78 -1.10 -3.93 4.82
CA LEU A 78 0.23 -4.15 4.25
C LEU A 78 0.94 -5.31 4.93
N GLU A 79 0.96 -5.34 6.27
CA GLU A 79 1.57 -6.42 7.06
C GLU A 79 0.98 -7.79 6.68
N MET A 80 -0.35 -7.93 6.69
CA MET A 80 -1.03 -9.17 6.31
C MET A 80 -0.73 -9.57 4.86
N THR A 81 -0.62 -8.60 3.95
CA THR A 81 -0.27 -8.85 2.56
C THR A 81 1.17 -9.37 2.41
N PHE A 82 2.12 -8.85 3.20
CA PHE A 82 3.50 -9.34 3.21
C PHE A 82 3.60 -10.74 3.81
N GLU A 83 2.90 -11.01 4.91
CA GLU A 83 2.82 -12.35 5.50
C GLU A 83 2.28 -13.37 4.49
N ALA A 84 1.20 -13.04 3.78
CA ALA A 84 0.63 -13.89 2.75
C ALA A 84 1.59 -14.09 1.56
N ASP A 85 2.30 -13.05 1.12
CA ASP A 85 3.30 -13.15 0.06
C ASP A 85 4.48 -14.06 0.46
N LEU A 86 4.96 -13.95 1.70
CA LEU A 86 6.01 -14.82 2.23
C LEU A 86 5.56 -16.28 2.37
N ALA A 87 4.36 -16.50 2.92
CA ALA A 87 3.77 -17.83 3.05
C ALA A 87 3.58 -18.47 1.66
N SER A 88 3.11 -17.71 0.67
CA SER A 88 2.95 -18.20 -0.71
C SER A 88 4.27 -18.59 -1.39
N LYS A 89 5.39 -18.05 -0.91
CA LYS A 89 6.75 -18.37 -1.38
C LYS A 89 7.40 -19.51 -0.59
N GLY A 90 6.69 -20.10 0.38
CA GLY A 90 7.22 -21.18 1.22
C GLY A 90 8.34 -20.73 2.16
N ILE A 91 8.45 -19.43 2.43
CA ILE A 91 9.40 -18.88 3.40
C ILE A 91 8.68 -18.80 4.76
N GLU A 92 8.41 -19.96 5.35
CA GLU A 92 7.95 -20.06 6.74
C GLU A 92 9.09 -20.62 7.60
N GLY A 93 9.30 -19.97 8.75
CA GLY A 93 10.44 -20.19 9.63
C GLY A 93 10.51 -21.53 10.35
N ASP A 94 9.61 -22.47 10.12
CA ASP A 94 9.75 -23.84 10.60
C ASP A 94 8.79 -24.78 9.85
N GLY A 95 9.33 -25.80 9.17
CA GLY A 95 8.59 -27.03 8.84
C GLY A 95 7.42 -26.94 7.84
N GLY A 96 7.75 -26.77 6.56
CA GLY A 96 7.15 -27.49 5.43
C GLY A 96 5.63 -27.64 5.35
N PHE A 97 4.99 -26.80 4.55
CA PHE A 97 3.82 -27.20 3.77
C PHE A 97 4.18 -27.14 2.28
N GLU A 98 4.60 -28.27 1.72
CA GLU A 98 4.64 -28.46 0.27
C GLU A 98 3.20 -28.47 -0.24
N SER A 99 2.67 -27.31 -0.62
CA SER A 99 1.47 -27.29 -1.45
C SER A 99 1.54 -26.13 -2.43
N LYS A 100 1.95 -26.45 -3.66
CA LYS A 100 1.81 -25.55 -4.81
C LYS A 100 0.34 -25.13 -5.04
N ASP A 101 -0.62 -25.82 -4.42
CA ASP A 101 -2.07 -25.54 -4.48
C ASP A 101 -2.59 -24.67 -3.33
N ALA A 102 -1.77 -24.34 -2.31
CA ALA A 102 -2.19 -23.52 -1.18
C ALA A 102 -2.26 -22.00 -1.49
N SER A 103 -1.82 -21.56 -2.67
CA SER A 103 -1.80 -20.14 -3.03
C SER A 103 -3.20 -19.52 -3.16
N SER A 104 -4.19 -20.26 -3.68
CA SER A 104 -5.59 -19.81 -3.74
C SER A 104 -6.19 -19.67 -2.35
N ALA A 105 -5.99 -20.68 -1.50
CA ALA A 105 -6.46 -20.66 -0.12
C ALA A 105 -5.81 -19.51 0.69
N GLY A 106 -4.52 -19.25 0.48
CA GLY A 106 -3.82 -18.13 1.10
C GLY A 106 -4.39 -16.77 0.69
N LEU A 107 -4.74 -16.59 -0.60
CA LEU A 107 -5.41 -15.38 -1.08
C LEU A 107 -6.83 -15.23 -0.53
N GLU A 108 -7.61 -16.31 -0.47
CA GLU A 108 -8.95 -16.30 0.12
C GLU A 108 -8.92 -15.90 1.60
N ILE A 109 -7.98 -16.47 2.38
CA ILE A 109 -7.76 -16.11 3.78
C ILE A 109 -7.33 -14.64 3.91
N LEU A 110 -6.42 -14.16 3.04
CA LEU A 110 -6.01 -12.76 3.03
C LEU A 110 -7.21 -11.84 2.79
N VAL A 111 -8.06 -12.14 1.80
CA VAL A 111 -9.26 -11.36 1.51
C VAL A 111 -10.24 -11.38 2.68
N ALA A 112 -10.50 -12.54 3.28
CA ALA A 112 -11.35 -12.66 4.46
C ALA A 112 -10.86 -11.76 5.60
N ARG A 113 -9.56 -11.83 5.94
CA ARG A 113 -8.93 -11.00 6.97
C ARG A 113 -9.01 -9.51 6.67
N LEU A 114 -8.80 -9.11 5.41
CA LEU A 114 -8.93 -7.72 4.97
C LEU A 114 -10.37 -7.20 5.05
N CYS A 115 -11.36 -8.09 4.90
CA CYS A 115 -12.78 -7.80 5.09
C CYS A 115 -13.23 -7.85 6.56
N GLY A 116 -12.36 -8.22 7.50
CA GLY A 116 -12.67 -8.34 8.92
C GLY A 116 -13.43 -9.61 9.30
N VAL A 117 -13.30 -10.67 8.50
CA VAL A 117 -13.83 -12.02 8.75
C VAL A 117 -12.76 -12.90 9.37
#